data_AF-A0AAN7J8F3-F1
#
_entry.id   AF-A0AAN7J8F3-F1
#
_cell.length_a   1.000
_cell.length_b   1.000
_cell.length_c   1.000
_cell.angle_alpha   90.00
_cell.angle_beta   90.00
_cell.angle_gamma   90.00
#
_symmetry.space_group_name_H-M   'P 1'
#
loop_
_entity.id
_entity.type
_entity.pdbx_description
1 polymer ?
#
loop_
_entity_poly.entity_id
_entity_poly.type
_entity_poly.pdbx_seq_one_letter_code
_entity_poly.pdbx_strand_id
1 'polypeptide(L)'
;MSRCNSGESPLDRFIAVVTWSISTVRPVIFGVAPYNPILGETHHVSRGNLNVLLEQVSHHPPVSALHATDEGENVEMIWCHHLTPKFYGTSVEAELHGKRVLKLQNHGETYVMNSPKVLIRFLPFPWADWVGNVRIQCQESGLEAELCYRNTSFLGRRGNQRSIKGKVFESSSLKTLYEIDGQWDRTVRMKNINNGKDTVIHNAKEVISGLRAPIVKDTREIWASESALVWSDVSRGILSKSWEKAKEAKKAVEEKQRELQRERESREENWVPKHFTVSHSKEGGWECSPIQKWVPEAPIIVPL
;
A
#
# COMPACT_ATOMS: atom_id res chain seq x y z
N MET A 1 -0.58 -2.22 13.70
CA MET A 1 -1.41 -3.43 13.53
C MET A 1 -1.82 -4.03 14.88
N SER A 2 -1.01 -3.96 15.93
CA SER A 2 -1.40 -4.41 17.30
C SER A 2 -2.78 -3.93 17.76
N ARG A 3 -3.10 -2.63 17.59
CA ARG A 3 -4.43 -2.07 17.92
C ARG A 3 -5.60 -2.73 17.17
N CYS A 4 -5.36 -3.26 15.97
CA CYS A 4 -6.38 -4.00 15.21
C CYS A 4 -6.66 -5.35 15.88
N ASN A 5 -5.63 -6.01 16.42
CA ASN A 5 -5.73 -7.32 17.06
C ASN A 5 -6.25 -7.24 18.51
N SER A 6 -6.05 -6.11 19.19
CA SER A 6 -6.36 -5.94 20.62
C SER A 6 -7.74 -5.36 20.91
N GLY A 7 -8.61 -5.16 19.91
CA GLY A 7 -9.95 -4.63 20.13
C GLY A 7 -10.87 -5.63 20.83
N GLU A 8 -11.61 -5.17 21.84
CA GLU A 8 -12.44 -6.01 22.72
C GLU A 8 -13.62 -6.64 21.97
N SER A 9 -14.27 -5.87 21.08
CA SER A 9 -15.37 -6.34 20.25
C SER A 9 -15.00 -6.41 18.77
N PRO A 10 -15.73 -7.19 17.94
CA PRO A 10 -15.57 -7.18 16.48
C PRO A 10 -15.66 -5.76 15.88
N LEU A 11 -16.55 -4.93 16.44
CA LEU A 11 -16.72 -3.54 16.01
C LEU A 11 -15.50 -2.68 16.34
N ASP A 12 -14.91 -2.84 17.53
CA ASP A 12 -13.69 -2.09 17.91
C ASP A 12 -12.50 -2.46 17.03
N ARG A 13 -12.33 -3.75 16.74
CA ARG A 13 -11.29 -4.24 15.80
C ARG A 13 -11.54 -3.71 14.40
N PHE A 14 -12.78 -3.74 13.93
CA PHE A 14 -13.15 -3.20 12.62
C PHE A 14 -12.85 -1.69 12.51
N ILE A 15 -13.21 -0.89 13.52
CA ILE A 15 -12.87 0.53 13.59
C ILE A 15 -11.35 0.74 13.57
N ALA A 16 -10.58 -0.09 14.28
CA ALA A 16 -9.13 -0.03 14.28
C ALA A 16 -8.54 -0.36 12.90
N VAL A 17 -9.11 -1.33 12.17
CA VAL A 17 -8.72 -1.66 10.78
C VAL A 17 -9.04 -0.50 9.83
N VAL A 18 -10.21 0.12 9.94
CA VAL A 18 -10.58 1.32 9.16
C VAL A 18 -9.59 2.45 9.42
N THR A 19 -9.29 2.71 10.69
CA THR A 19 -8.32 3.73 11.12
C THR A 19 -6.93 3.45 10.58
N TRP A 20 -6.47 2.20 10.66
CA TRP A 20 -5.19 1.78 10.10
C TRP A 20 -5.15 1.97 8.58
N SER A 21 -6.20 1.59 7.86
CA SER A 21 -6.29 1.77 6.40
C SER A 21 -6.11 3.24 6.00
N ILE A 22 -6.83 4.16 6.66
CA ILE A 22 -6.67 5.62 6.49
C ILE A 22 -5.23 6.04 6.77
N SER A 23 -4.62 5.51 7.84
CA SER A 23 -3.25 5.82 8.22
C SER A 23 -2.18 5.33 7.24
N THR A 24 -2.53 4.53 6.23
CA THR A 24 -1.59 4.10 5.18
C THR A 24 -1.46 5.12 4.04
N VAL A 25 -2.38 6.07 3.93
CA VAL A 25 -2.37 7.09 2.87
C VAL A 25 -1.30 8.14 3.15
N ARG A 26 -0.51 8.50 2.12
CA ARG A 26 0.60 9.47 2.24
C ARG A 26 0.47 10.58 1.19
N PRO A 27 0.90 11.81 1.49
CA PRO A 27 0.92 12.88 0.49
C PRO A 27 1.67 12.48 -0.78
N VAL A 28 1.00 12.62 -1.93
CA VAL A 28 1.61 12.37 -3.24
C VAL A 28 2.36 13.63 -3.66
N ILE A 29 3.67 13.50 -3.88
CA ILE A 29 4.51 14.61 -4.31
C ILE A 29 4.46 14.69 -5.84
N PHE A 30 3.89 15.76 -6.38
CA PHE A 30 3.88 15.98 -7.82
C PHE A 30 5.32 16.03 -8.38
N GLY A 31 5.56 15.36 -9.50
CA GLY A 31 6.88 15.30 -10.15
C GLY A 31 7.82 14.24 -9.57
N VAL A 32 7.40 13.50 -8.55
CA VAL A 32 8.15 12.36 -8.00
C VAL A 32 7.38 11.08 -8.30
N ALA A 33 8.02 10.15 -8.98
CA ALA A 33 7.53 8.79 -9.19
C ALA A 33 8.45 7.80 -8.49
N PRO A 34 7.91 6.73 -7.86
CA PRO A 34 8.76 5.65 -7.37
C PRO A 34 9.47 4.97 -8.53
N TYR A 35 10.57 4.26 -8.22
CA TYR A 35 11.18 3.36 -9.20
C TYR A 35 10.18 2.28 -9.60
N ASN A 36 10.17 1.90 -10.87
CA ASN A 36 9.43 0.75 -11.34
C ASN A 36 10.29 -0.50 -11.04
N PRO A 37 9.89 -1.38 -10.11
CA PRO A 37 10.76 -2.47 -9.70
C PRO A 37 11.09 -3.41 -10.87
N ILE A 38 12.32 -3.93 -10.87
CA ILE A 38 12.71 -4.95 -11.84
C ILE A 38 12.05 -6.28 -11.51
N LEU A 39 11.88 -7.16 -12.49
CA LEU A 39 11.30 -8.48 -12.24
C LEU A 39 12.15 -9.28 -11.24
N GLY A 40 11.51 -9.81 -10.20
CA GLY A 40 12.18 -10.52 -9.10
C GLY A 40 12.86 -9.61 -8.06
N GLU A 41 12.70 -8.29 -8.17
CA GLU A 41 13.11 -7.36 -7.12
C GLU A 41 12.31 -7.64 -5.84
N THR A 42 12.98 -7.57 -4.69
CA THR A 42 12.39 -7.83 -3.38
C THR A 42 12.56 -6.64 -2.46
N HIS A 43 11.67 -6.49 -1.48
CA HIS A 43 11.91 -5.62 -0.34
C HIS A 43 11.57 -6.36 0.95
N HIS A 44 12.57 -6.63 1.80
CA HIS A 44 12.41 -7.40 3.04
C HIS A 44 12.76 -6.53 4.24
N VAL A 45 11.77 -6.23 5.09
CA VAL A 45 11.91 -5.32 6.22
C VAL A 45 11.14 -5.78 7.46
N SER A 46 11.73 -5.62 8.63
CA SER A 46 11.13 -5.97 9.93
C SER A 46 10.95 -4.76 10.83
N ARG A 47 9.91 -4.77 11.66
CA ARG A 47 9.69 -3.80 12.74
C ARG A 47 9.12 -4.50 13.97
N GLY A 48 9.94 -4.67 15.01
CA GLY A 48 9.57 -5.55 16.12
C GLY A 48 9.32 -6.96 15.59
N ASN A 49 8.17 -7.55 15.91
CA ASN A 49 7.79 -8.88 15.45
C ASN A 49 7.12 -8.91 14.06
N LEU A 50 6.82 -7.73 13.49
CA LEU A 50 6.21 -7.64 12.17
C LEU A 50 7.28 -7.72 11.08
N ASN A 51 7.25 -8.80 10.30
CA ASN A 51 8.13 -9.03 9.17
C ASN A 51 7.36 -8.81 7.87
N VAL A 52 7.94 -8.10 6.90
CA VAL A 52 7.30 -7.74 5.63
C VAL A 52 8.22 -8.11 4.47
N LEU A 53 7.68 -8.82 3.49
CA LEU A 53 8.36 -9.20 2.26
C LEU A 53 7.52 -8.80 1.05
N LEU A 54 8.14 -8.08 0.12
CA LEU A 54 7.59 -7.78 -1.20
C LEU A 54 8.42 -8.48 -2.27
N GLU A 55 7.76 -8.86 -3.36
CA GLU A 55 8.41 -9.31 -4.60
C GLU A 55 7.69 -8.72 -5.82
N GLN A 56 8.46 -8.25 -6.81
CA GLN A 56 7.95 -7.90 -8.13
C GLN A 56 7.76 -9.18 -8.96
N VAL A 57 6.54 -9.70 -8.96
CA VAL A 57 6.22 -11.00 -9.55
C VAL A 57 5.97 -10.96 -11.06
N SER A 58 5.69 -9.77 -11.62
CA SER A 58 5.56 -9.54 -13.06
C SER A 58 6.03 -8.12 -13.41
N HIS A 59 6.52 -7.92 -14.64
CA HIS A 59 6.98 -6.62 -15.13
C HIS A 59 6.11 -6.08 -16.30
N HIS A 60 5.52 -6.97 -17.10
CA HIS A 60 4.63 -6.61 -18.22
C HIS A 60 3.34 -7.44 -18.18
N PRO A 61 2.27 -6.97 -17.50
CA PRO A 61 2.18 -5.73 -16.71
C PRO A 61 2.95 -5.80 -15.38
N PRO A 62 3.27 -4.65 -14.75
CA PRO A 62 3.97 -4.62 -13.47
C PRO A 62 3.04 -5.04 -12.33
N VAL A 63 3.40 -6.12 -11.62
CA VAL A 63 2.63 -6.68 -10.50
C VAL A 63 3.58 -6.91 -9.33
N SER A 64 3.18 -6.45 -8.14
CA SER A 64 3.91 -6.67 -6.91
C SER A 64 3.05 -7.48 -5.94
N ALA A 65 3.69 -8.44 -5.27
CA ALA A 65 3.09 -9.22 -4.20
C ALA A 65 3.73 -8.81 -2.86
N LEU A 66 2.93 -8.77 -1.81
CA LEU A 66 3.37 -8.47 -0.45
C LEU A 66 2.81 -9.54 0.49
N HIS A 67 3.67 -10.01 1.40
CA HIS A 67 3.33 -10.83 2.54
C HIS A 67 3.89 -10.17 3.79
N ALA A 68 3.07 -9.99 4.82
CA ALA A 68 3.50 -9.46 6.10
C ALA A 68 2.92 -10.29 7.24
N THR A 69 3.75 -10.65 8.21
CA THR A 69 3.36 -11.54 9.30
C THR A 69 3.90 -11.06 10.63
N ASP A 70 3.08 -11.17 11.66
CA ASP A 70 3.48 -11.14 13.07
C ASP A 70 3.07 -12.48 13.67
N GLU A 71 4.04 -13.40 13.80
CA GLU A 71 3.79 -14.77 14.27
C GLU A 71 3.34 -14.78 15.74
N GLY A 72 3.89 -13.90 16.58
CA GLY A 72 3.52 -13.81 17.99
C GLY A 72 2.08 -13.34 18.21
N GLU A 73 1.61 -12.43 17.35
CA GLU A 73 0.25 -11.88 17.41
C GLU A 73 -0.74 -12.62 16.49
N ASN A 74 -0.30 -13.65 15.75
CA ASN A 74 -1.08 -14.36 14.74
C ASN A 74 -1.78 -13.41 13.73
N VAL A 75 -1.05 -12.42 13.24
CA VAL A 75 -1.51 -11.47 12.23
C VAL A 75 -0.83 -11.77 10.89
N GLU A 76 -1.63 -11.83 9.82
CA GLU A 76 -1.13 -12.04 8.46
C GLU A 76 -1.76 -11.00 7.53
N MET A 77 -0.97 -10.41 6.64
CA MET A 77 -1.45 -9.54 5.57
C MET A 77 -0.86 -9.96 4.24
N ILE A 78 -1.73 -10.12 3.24
CA ILE A 78 -1.38 -10.42 1.86
C ILE A 78 -1.88 -9.30 0.96
N TRP A 79 -1.08 -8.90 -0.02
CA TRP A 79 -1.51 -7.94 -1.02
C TRP A 79 -0.84 -8.18 -2.37
N CYS A 80 -1.63 -8.59 -3.36
CA CYS A 80 -1.22 -8.68 -4.76
C CYS A 80 -1.81 -7.48 -5.49
N HIS A 81 -0.99 -6.66 -6.15
CA HIS A 81 -1.45 -5.44 -6.78
C HIS A 81 -0.70 -5.05 -8.06
N HIS A 82 -1.38 -4.29 -8.91
CA HIS A 82 -0.81 -3.68 -10.10
C HIS A 82 -1.42 -2.31 -10.35
N LEU A 83 -0.65 -1.42 -11.00
CA LEU A 83 -1.09 -0.06 -11.31
C LEU A 83 -1.46 0.06 -12.79
N THR A 84 -2.64 0.62 -13.06
CA THR A 84 -3.08 0.90 -14.43
C THR A 84 -3.30 2.40 -14.62
N PRO A 85 -2.38 3.11 -15.30
CA PRO A 85 -2.54 4.53 -15.61
C PRO A 85 -3.51 4.74 -16.79
N LYS A 86 -4.41 5.71 -16.66
CA LYS A 86 -5.35 6.17 -17.69
C LYS A 86 -5.12 7.66 -17.94
N PHE A 87 -4.81 8.03 -19.18
CA PHE A 87 -4.56 9.41 -19.57
C PHE A 87 -5.82 10.05 -20.15
N TYR A 88 -6.21 11.21 -19.62
CA TYR A 88 -7.39 11.98 -20.01
C TYR A 88 -7.02 13.35 -20.61
N GLY A 89 -5.85 13.47 -21.23
CA GLY A 89 -5.36 14.73 -21.82
C GLY A 89 -4.74 15.67 -20.79
N THR A 90 -5.54 16.18 -19.85
CA THR A 90 -5.08 17.14 -18.82
C THR A 90 -4.76 16.50 -17.47
N SER A 91 -5.00 15.20 -17.36
CA SER A 91 -4.79 14.44 -16.12
C SER A 91 -4.47 12.97 -16.40
N VAL A 92 -3.85 12.32 -15.42
CA VAL A 92 -3.65 10.88 -15.34
C VAL A 92 -4.36 10.37 -14.10
N GLU A 93 -5.19 9.36 -14.25
CA GLU A 93 -5.72 8.56 -13.14
C GLU A 93 -4.97 7.24 -13.10
N ALA A 94 -4.28 6.96 -12.01
CA ALA A 94 -3.60 5.69 -11.80
C ALA A 94 -4.43 4.85 -10.82
N GLU A 95 -5.03 3.79 -11.35
CA GLU A 95 -5.88 2.87 -10.60
C GLU A 95 -5.04 1.72 -10.05
N LEU A 96 -5.08 1.56 -8.72
CA LEU A 96 -4.36 0.49 -8.03
C LEU A 96 -5.29 -0.72 -7.90
N HIS A 97 -5.14 -1.66 -8.81
CA HIS A 97 -5.88 -2.92 -8.83
C HIS A 97 -5.27 -3.90 -7.83
N GLY A 98 -6.11 -4.78 -7.31
CA GLY A 98 -5.73 -5.75 -6.27
C GLY A 98 -6.45 -5.50 -4.95
N LYS A 99 -6.46 -6.53 -4.11
CA LYS A 99 -7.09 -6.49 -2.79
C LYS A 99 -6.05 -6.76 -1.72
N ARG A 100 -6.06 -5.95 -0.68
CA ARG A 100 -5.32 -6.20 0.54
C ARG A 100 -6.20 -7.04 1.46
N VAL A 101 -5.65 -8.14 1.94
CA VAL A 101 -6.31 -9.08 2.83
C VAL A 101 -5.54 -9.08 4.14
N LEU A 102 -6.17 -8.65 5.23
CA LEU A 102 -5.64 -8.70 6.58
C LEU A 102 -6.40 -9.76 7.36
N LYS A 103 -5.70 -10.72 7.95
CA LYS A 103 -6.27 -11.77 8.78
C LYS A 103 -5.84 -11.55 10.22
N LEU A 104 -6.82 -11.50 11.12
CA LEU A 104 -6.59 -11.55 12.56
C LEU A 104 -6.97 -12.96 13.04
N GLN A 105 -6.00 -13.88 13.01
CA GLN A 105 -6.31 -15.31 13.11
C GLN A 105 -6.85 -15.68 14.50
N ASN A 106 -6.42 -14.98 15.55
CA ASN A 106 -6.93 -15.15 16.92
C ASN A 106 -8.45 -14.93 17.03
N HIS A 107 -9.02 -14.15 16.11
CA HIS A 107 -10.45 -13.80 16.10
C HIS A 107 -11.22 -14.51 14.98
N GLY A 108 -10.52 -15.24 14.10
CA GLY A 108 -11.12 -15.82 12.90
C GLY A 108 -11.69 -14.78 11.93
N GLU A 109 -11.10 -13.57 11.87
CA GLU A 109 -11.61 -12.45 11.08
C GLU A 109 -10.72 -12.16 9.87
N THR A 110 -11.35 -11.96 8.70
CA THR A 110 -10.69 -11.62 7.44
C THR A 110 -11.19 -10.28 6.91
N TYR A 111 -10.31 -9.29 6.89
CA TYR A 111 -10.60 -7.96 6.37
C TYR A 111 -10.08 -7.83 4.94
N VAL A 112 -10.99 -7.56 4.00
CA VAL A 112 -10.66 -7.34 2.60
C VAL A 112 -10.87 -5.87 2.25
N MET A 113 -9.88 -5.26 1.62
CA MET A 113 -9.95 -3.85 1.22
C MET A 113 -9.27 -3.56 -0.12
N ASN A 114 -9.85 -2.66 -0.89
CA ASN A 114 -9.23 -2.10 -2.09
C ASN A 114 -8.39 -0.85 -1.74
N SER A 115 -7.87 -0.17 -2.76
CA SER A 115 -7.06 1.04 -2.61
C SER A 115 -7.71 2.25 -3.30
N PRO A 116 -7.44 3.48 -2.81
CA PRO A 116 -7.79 4.68 -3.55
C PRO A 116 -6.95 4.80 -4.83
N LYS A 117 -7.37 5.69 -5.72
CA LYS A 117 -6.69 6.01 -6.97
C LYS A 117 -5.79 7.22 -6.79
N VAL A 118 -4.73 7.31 -7.58
CA VAL A 118 -3.91 8.54 -7.66
C VAL A 118 -4.40 9.35 -8.85
N LEU A 119 -4.79 10.60 -8.63
CA LEU A 119 -5.11 11.56 -9.68
C LEU A 119 -3.99 12.59 -9.77
N ILE A 120 -3.36 12.66 -10.94
CA ILE A 120 -2.36 13.66 -11.29
C ILE A 120 -3.00 14.61 -12.30
N ARG A 121 -3.09 15.90 -11.97
CA ARG A 121 -3.52 16.94 -12.91
C ARG A 121 -2.33 17.80 -13.32
N PHE A 122 -2.25 18.13 -14.60
CA PHE A 122 -1.18 18.98 -15.15
C PHE A 122 -1.60 20.44 -15.31
N LEU A 123 -2.88 20.69 -15.62
CA LEU A 123 -3.40 22.03 -15.92
C LEU A 123 -4.61 22.37 -15.02
N PRO A 124 -4.82 23.66 -14.66
CA PRO A 124 -3.94 24.82 -14.91
C PRO A 124 -2.76 24.91 -13.95
N PHE A 125 -2.86 24.29 -12.78
CA PHE A 125 -1.79 24.20 -11.80
C PHE A 125 -1.52 22.72 -11.51
N PRO A 126 -0.27 22.23 -11.63
CA PRO A 126 0.01 20.83 -11.41
C PRO A 126 -0.20 20.39 -9.95
N TRP A 127 -0.85 19.25 -9.76
CA TRP A 127 -1.01 18.63 -8.45
C TRP A 127 -1.24 17.13 -8.58
N ALA A 128 -1.00 16.40 -7.48
CA ALA A 128 -1.31 14.99 -7.37
C ALA A 128 -2.03 14.74 -6.03
N ASP A 129 -3.04 13.87 -6.04
CA ASP A 129 -3.84 13.58 -4.86
C ASP A 129 -4.50 12.19 -4.92
N TRP A 130 -4.96 11.70 -3.77
CA TRP A 130 -5.78 10.50 -3.66
C TRP A 130 -7.25 10.80 -3.93
N VAL A 131 -7.88 9.98 -4.75
CA VAL A 131 -9.30 10.07 -5.08
C VAL A 131 -9.96 8.70 -5.15
N GLY A 132 -11.29 8.67 -5.10
CA GLY A 132 -12.07 7.46 -5.31
C GLY A 132 -12.50 6.78 -4.01
N ASN A 133 -13.09 5.61 -4.16
CA ASN A 133 -13.76 4.91 -3.07
C ASN A 133 -12.91 3.73 -2.57
N VAL A 134 -12.79 3.64 -1.25
CA VAL A 134 -12.21 2.50 -0.54
C VAL A 134 -13.34 1.79 0.20
N ARG A 135 -13.51 0.50 -0.05
CA ARG A 135 -14.41 -0.39 0.69
C ARG A 135 -13.57 -1.33 1.54
N ILE A 136 -13.94 -1.47 2.80
CA ILE A 136 -13.35 -2.41 3.76
C ILE A 136 -14.48 -3.30 4.23
N GLN A 137 -14.28 -4.61 4.21
CA GLN A 137 -15.32 -5.57 4.59
C GLN A 137 -14.71 -6.68 5.45
N CYS A 138 -15.45 -7.10 6.47
CA CYS A 138 -15.19 -8.31 7.26
C CYS A 138 -16.46 -9.15 7.21
N GLN A 139 -16.41 -10.29 6.53
CA GLN A 139 -17.59 -11.11 6.30
C GLN A 139 -18.05 -11.78 7.59
N GLU A 140 -17.09 -12.21 8.42
CA GLU A 140 -17.31 -12.93 9.65
C GLU A 140 -18.01 -12.07 10.71
N SER A 141 -17.68 -10.77 10.77
CA SER A 141 -18.35 -9.81 11.66
C SER A 141 -19.59 -9.16 11.03
N GLY A 142 -19.81 -9.31 9.72
CA GLY A 142 -20.88 -8.64 8.99
C GLY A 142 -20.77 -7.11 8.95
N LEU A 143 -19.54 -6.59 9.02
CA LEU A 143 -19.27 -5.15 9.08
C LEU A 143 -18.59 -4.66 7.80
N GLU A 144 -18.98 -3.47 7.37
CA GLU A 144 -18.44 -2.80 6.21
C GLU A 144 -18.15 -1.32 6.48
N ALA A 145 -17.15 -0.80 5.77
CA ALA A 145 -16.90 0.63 5.66
C ALA A 145 -16.78 1.05 4.21
N GLU A 146 -17.34 2.21 3.90
CA GLU A 146 -17.14 2.93 2.65
C GLU A 146 -16.47 4.27 2.96
N LEU A 147 -15.33 4.52 2.33
CA LEU A 147 -14.57 5.76 2.42
C LEU A 147 -14.47 6.38 1.02
N CYS A 148 -14.67 7.69 0.92
CA CYS A 148 -14.65 8.44 -0.32
C CYS A 148 -13.61 9.56 -0.21
N TYR A 149 -12.51 9.39 -0.94
CA TYR A 149 -11.43 10.37 -1.04
C TYR A 149 -11.78 11.37 -2.14
N ARG A 150 -11.84 12.65 -1.79
CA ARG A 150 -12.21 13.72 -2.71
C ARG A 150 -11.27 14.90 -2.57
N ASN A 151 -10.95 15.49 -3.72
CA ASN A 151 -10.39 16.83 -3.78
C ASN A 151 -11.47 17.77 -4.33
N THR A 152 -12.29 18.34 -3.44
CA THR A 152 -13.28 19.35 -3.85
C THR A 152 -12.60 20.72 -3.94
N SER A 153 -12.04 21.03 -5.11
CA SER A 153 -11.53 22.37 -5.43
C SER A 153 -12.47 23.18 -6.35
N PHE A 154 -13.68 22.67 -6.65
CA PHE A 154 -14.67 23.39 -7.44
C PHE A 154 -15.41 24.42 -6.56
N LEU A 155 -15.28 25.71 -6.90
CA LEU A 155 -15.95 26.89 -6.31
C LEU A 155 -15.25 27.62 -5.14
N GLY A 156 -13.96 27.93 -5.26
CA GLY A 156 -13.32 29.06 -4.55
C GLY A 156 -13.16 28.94 -3.03
N ARG A 157 -13.69 27.90 -2.38
CA ARG A 157 -13.47 27.62 -0.95
C ARG A 157 -12.23 26.76 -0.78
N ARG A 158 -11.11 27.38 -0.40
CA ARG A 158 -9.82 26.73 0.00
C ARG A 158 -9.92 25.70 1.15
N GLY A 159 -11.11 25.42 1.68
CA GLY A 159 -11.30 24.67 2.93
C GLY A 159 -11.31 23.14 2.81
N ASN A 160 -11.70 22.56 1.66
CA ASN A 160 -12.00 21.12 1.54
C ASN A 160 -11.10 20.35 0.54
N GLN A 161 -9.82 20.72 0.45
CA GLN A 161 -8.85 19.86 -0.24
C GLN A 161 -8.60 18.61 0.61
N ARG A 162 -8.30 17.47 -0.03
CA ARG A 162 -7.94 16.21 0.63
C ARG A 162 -8.99 15.69 1.62
N SER A 163 -10.25 15.95 1.31
CA SER A 163 -11.38 15.51 2.13
C SER A 163 -11.56 14.00 2.06
N ILE A 164 -11.95 13.41 3.18
CA ILE A 164 -12.42 12.03 3.29
C ILE A 164 -13.80 12.06 3.93
N LYS A 165 -14.74 11.32 3.34
CA LYS A 165 -16.07 11.08 3.89
C LYS A 165 -16.34 9.59 3.90
N GLY A 166 -17.08 9.10 4.87
CA GLY A 166 -17.39 7.68 4.89
C GLY A 166 -18.39 7.29 5.94
N LYS A 167 -18.63 5.98 6.03
CA LYS A 167 -19.51 5.37 7.01
C LYS A 167 -19.04 3.97 7.36
N VAL A 168 -19.35 3.52 8.57
CA VAL A 168 -19.27 2.12 9.01
C VAL A 168 -20.70 1.62 9.22
N PHE A 169 -21.04 0.46 8.68
CA PHE A 169 -22.39 -0.09 8.71
C PHE A 169 -22.42 -1.61 8.76
N GLU A 170 -23.56 -2.16 9.16
CA GLU A 170 -23.83 -3.60 9.12
C GLU A 170 -24.24 -4.03 7.70
N SER A 171 -23.58 -5.04 7.13
CA SER A 171 -23.83 -5.49 5.75
C SER A 171 -25.26 -5.98 5.52
N SER A 172 -25.85 -6.66 6.52
CA SER A 172 -27.16 -7.31 6.39
C SER A 172 -28.32 -6.31 6.45
N SER A 173 -28.25 -5.32 7.33
CA SER A 173 -29.31 -4.35 7.59
C SER A 173 -29.08 -3.02 6.88
N LEU A 174 -27.87 -2.78 6.36
CA LEU A 174 -27.38 -1.48 5.88
C LEU A 174 -27.46 -0.37 6.93
N LYS A 175 -27.58 -0.73 8.21
CA LYS A 175 -27.66 0.21 9.31
C LYS A 175 -26.31 0.87 9.54
N THR A 176 -26.26 2.19 9.34
CA THR A 176 -25.08 3.00 9.65
C THR A 176 -24.86 3.07 11.16
N LEU A 177 -23.66 2.69 11.59
CA LEU A 177 -23.20 2.76 12.98
C LEU A 177 -22.37 4.02 13.23
N TYR A 178 -21.53 4.39 12.26
CA TYR A 178 -20.66 5.56 12.35
C TYR A 178 -20.61 6.32 11.03
N GLU A 179 -20.44 7.64 11.15
CA GLU A 179 -20.06 8.54 10.05
C GLU A 179 -18.60 8.96 10.22
N ILE A 180 -17.89 9.08 9.09
CA ILE A 180 -16.48 9.48 9.03
C ILE A 180 -16.39 10.76 8.20
N ASP A 181 -15.70 11.77 8.71
CA ASP A 181 -15.46 13.03 8.00
C ASP A 181 -14.12 13.64 8.42
N GLY A 182 -13.48 14.35 7.49
CA GLY A 182 -12.28 15.13 7.79
C GLY A 182 -11.35 15.28 6.60
N GLN A 183 -10.06 15.45 6.90
CA GLN A 183 -8.98 15.58 5.92
C GLN A 183 -7.95 14.48 6.18
N TRP A 184 -7.73 13.62 5.19
CA TRP A 184 -6.90 12.43 5.36
C TRP A 184 -5.42 12.79 5.61
N ASP A 185 -4.97 13.99 5.19
CA ASP A 185 -3.63 14.52 5.44
C ASP A 185 -3.53 15.35 6.73
N ARG A 186 -4.61 15.45 7.51
CA ARG A 186 -4.66 16.18 8.78
C ARG A 186 -5.36 15.38 9.86
N THR A 187 -6.66 15.60 10.04
CA THR A 187 -7.45 14.98 11.09
C THR A 187 -8.68 14.35 10.48
N VAL A 188 -8.95 13.10 10.86
CA VAL A 188 -10.19 12.39 10.52
C VAL A 188 -10.93 12.06 11.80
N ARG A 189 -12.22 12.34 11.78
CA ARG A 189 -13.14 12.14 12.88
C ARG A 189 -14.16 11.07 12.54
N MET A 190 -14.65 10.41 13.57
CA MET A 190 -15.67 9.38 13.48
C MET A 190 -16.73 9.63 14.54
N LYS A 191 -17.98 9.79 14.08
CA LYS A 191 -19.15 10.08 14.91
C LYS A 191 -20.03 8.85 15.01
N ASN A 192 -20.31 8.40 16.22
CA ASN A 192 -21.29 7.34 16.49
C ASN A 192 -22.71 7.89 16.30
N ILE A 193 -23.52 7.22 15.48
CA ILE A 193 -24.88 7.69 15.15
C ILE A 193 -25.85 7.56 16.33
N ASN A 194 -25.70 6.54 17.17
CA ASN A 194 -26.65 6.26 18.24
C ASN A 194 -26.54 7.25 19.41
N ASN A 195 -25.32 7.64 19.78
CA ASN A 195 -25.07 8.52 20.93
C ASN A 195 -24.45 9.87 20.58
N GLY A 196 -24.16 10.12 19.30
CA GLY A 196 -23.58 11.37 18.83
C GLY A 196 -22.10 11.60 19.21
N LYS A 197 -21.45 10.64 19.88
CA LYS A 197 -20.05 10.76 20.32
C LYS A 197 -19.15 10.90 19.10
N ASP A 198 -18.41 12.01 19.04
CA ASP A 198 -17.43 12.31 18.01
C ASP A 198 -16.01 12.07 18.54
N THR A 199 -15.21 11.32 17.79
CA THR A 199 -13.85 10.91 18.18
C THR A 199 -12.87 11.16 17.05
N VAL A 200 -11.68 11.64 17.38
CA VAL A 200 -10.58 11.71 16.42
C VAL A 200 -9.99 10.31 16.26
N ILE A 201 -10.07 9.75 15.05
CA ILE A 201 -9.53 8.42 14.75
C ILE A 201 -8.16 8.49 14.09
N HIS A 202 -7.85 9.57 13.36
CA HIS A 202 -6.57 9.73 12.69
C HIS A 202 -6.04 11.16 12.83
N ASN A 203 -4.74 11.26 13.14
CA ASN A 203 -3.96 12.50 13.07
C ASN A 203 -2.70 12.23 12.22
N ALA A 204 -2.67 12.77 11.01
CA ALA A 204 -1.59 12.57 10.06
C ALA A 204 -0.25 13.12 10.56
N LYS A 205 -0.25 14.23 11.31
CA LYS A 205 0.98 14.82 11.86
C LYS A 205 1.65 13.86 12.84
N GLU A 206 0.87 13.30 13.76
CA GLU A 206 1.35 12.32 14.75
C GLU A 206 1.85 11.04 14.09
N VAL A 207 1.09 10.52 13.11
CA VAL A 207 1.48 9.32 12.36
C VAL A 207 2.78 9.54 11.59
N ILE A 208 2.92 10.67 10.89
CA ILE A 208 4.11 10.96 10.08
C ILE A 208 5.33 11.23 10.95
N SER A 209 5.19 11.97 12.06
CA SER A 209 6.32 12.26 12.95
C SER A 209 6.87 11.01 13.65
N GLY A 210 6.05 9.97 13.78
CA GLY A 210 6.44 8.68 14.35
C GLY A 210 7.15 7.73 13.36
N LEU A 211 7.30 8.12 12.09
CA LEU A 211 7.99 7.28 11.10
C LEU A 211 9.51 7.33 11.32
N ARG A 212 10.13 6.15 11.20
CA ARG A 212 11.59 5.97 11.24
C ARG A 212 12.03 5.41 9.90
N ALA A 213 13.17 5.89 9.41
CA ALA A 213 13.80 5.30 8.23
C ALA A 213 14.32 3.89 8.59
N PRO A 214 14.08 2.88 7.75
CA PRO A 214 14.69 1.58 7.93
C PRO A 214 16.23 1.67 7.86
N ILE A 215 16.90 0.80 8.62
CA ILE A 215 18.36 0.67 8.65
C ILE A 215 18.76 -0.78 8.35
N VAL A 216 19.96 -0.97 7.82
CA VAL A 216 20.54 -2.30 7.63
C VAL A 216 21.15 -2.79 8.94
N LYS A 217 20.70 -3.94 9.43
CA LYS A 217 21.24 -4.62 10.62
C LYS A 217 22.44 -5.50 10.26
N ASP A 218 22.32 -6.33 9.22
CA ASP A 218 23.42 -7.13 8.66
C ASP A 218 23.48 -6.95 7.14
N THR A 219 24.60 -6.44 6.65
CA THR A 219 24.82 -6.22 5.22
C THR A 219 25.05 -7.50 4.43
N ARG A 220 25.48 -8.59 5.09
CA ARG A 220 25.81 -9.88 4.45
C ARG A 220 24.57 -10.70 4.12
N GLU A 221 23.46 -10.42 4.80
CA GLU A 221 22.19 -11.13 4.65
C GLU A 221 21.24 -10.46 3.66
N ILE A 222 21.60 -9.26 3.14
CA ILE A 222 20.78 -8.59 2.14
C ILE A 222 20.89 -9.32 0.80
N TRP A 223 19.73 -9.70 0.25
CA TRP A 223 19.67 -10.30 -1.08
C TRP A 223 20.06 -9.32 -2.18
N ALA A 224 20.71 -9.83 -3.22
CA ALA A 224 21.03 -9.01 -4.40
C ALA A 224 19.79 -8.44 -5.12
N SER A 225 18.61 -9.03 -4.88
CA SER A 225 17.31 -8.54 -5.36
C SER A 225 16.71 -7.42 -4.51
N GLU A 226 17.28 -7.08 -3.36
CA GLU A 226 16.75 -6.06 -2.47
C GLU A 226 16.71 -4.67 -3.15
N SER A 227 15.55 -4.03 -3.15
CA SER A 227 15.30 -2.73 -3.77
C SER A 227 16.35 -1.68 -3.39
N ALA A 228 16.75 -1.64 -2.11
CA ALA A 228 17.75 -0.69 -1.63
C ALA A 228 19.14 -0.89 -2.27
N LEU A 229 19.47 -2.12 -2.68
CA LEU A 229 20.71 -2.43 -3.42
C LEU A 229 20.52 -2.22 -4.92
N VAL A 230 19.43 -2.71 -5.50
CA VAL A 230 19.15 -2.58 -6.94
C VAL A 230 19.19 -1.11 -7.37
N TRP A 231 18.62 -0.22 -6.56
CA TRP A 231 18.52 1.21 -6.86
C TRP A 231 19.55 2.06 -6.12
N SER A 232 20.58 1.48 -5.51
CA SER A 232 21.52 2.21 -4.63
C SER A 232 22.24 3.35 -5.34
N ASP A 233 22.72 3.11 -6.57
CA ASP A 233 23.51 4.08 -7.32
C ASP A 233 22.63 5.18 -7.93
N VAL A 234 21.41 4.82 -8.34
CA VAL A 234 20.39 5.78 -8.76
C VAL A 234 20.05 6.70 -7.60
N SER A 235 19.78 6.13 -6.43
CA SER A 235 19.45 6.88 -5.21
C SER A 235 20.60 7.78 -4.79
N ARG A 236 21.84 7.30 -4.84
CA ARG A 236 23.03 8.09 -4.53
C ARG A 236 23.19 9.28 -5.46
N GLY A 237 23.00 9.09 -6.76
CA GLY A 237 23.03 10.17 -7.74
C GLY A 237 21.96 11.23 -7.48
N ILE A 238 20.73 10.81 -7.16
CA ILE A 238 19.64 11.74 -6.81
C ILE A 238 19.95 12.52 -5.53
N LEU A 239 20.37 11.83 -4.46
CA LEU A 239 20.69 12.44 -3.17
C LEU A 239 21.86 13.42 -3.27
N SER A 240 22.86 13.12 -4.12
CA SER A 240 23.98 14.02 -4.39
C SER A 240 23.67 15.08 -5.46
N LYS A 241 22.42 15.19 -5.93
CA LYS A 241 21.98 16.09 -7.01
C LYS A 241 22.77 15.94 -8.32
N SER A 242 23.31 14.76 -8.58
CA SER A 242 24.02 14.41 -9.80
C SER A 242 23.10 13.65 -10.75
N TRP A 243 22.34 14.42 -11.55
CA TRP A 243 21.30 13.87 -12.42
C TRP A 243 21.85 12.97 -13.54
N GLU A 244 23.01 13.30 -14.10
CA GLU A 244 23.65 12.45 -15.11
C GLU A 244 24.04 11.09 -14.52
N LYS A 245 24.68 11.05 -13.35
CA LYS A 245 25.01 9.79 -12.67
C LYS A 245 23.76 8.97 -12.34
N ALA A 246 22.70 9.62 -11.86
CA ALA A 246 21.44 8.93 -11.58
C ALA A 246 20.83 8.32 -12.85
N LYS A 247 20.87 9.04 -13.98
CA LYS A 247 20.35 8.59 -15.27
C LYS A 247 21.17 7.43 -15.84
N GLU A 248 22.49 7.50 -15.77
CA GLU A 248 23.40 6.43 -16.19
C GLU A 248 23.18 5.16 -15.37
N ALA A 249 23.13 5.28 -14.04
CA ALA A 249 22.86 4.16 -13.14
C ALA A 249 21.48 3.54 -13.41
N LYS A 250 20.45 4.37 -13.61
CA LYS A 250 19.10 3.88 -13.94
C LYS A 250 19.09 3.11 -15.26
N LYS A 251 19.78 3.64 -16.28
CA LYS A 251 19.91 2.99 -17.59
C LYS A 251 20.59 1.63 -17.45
N ALA A 252 21.67 1.53 -16.66
CA ALA A 252 22.38 0.27 -16.43
C ALA A 252 21.49 -0.81 -15.79
N VAL A 253 20.67 -0.45 -14.79
CA VAL A 253 19.69 -1.37 -14.17
C VAL A 253 18.68 -1.85 -15.20
N GLU A 254 18.10 -0.94 -15.99
CA GLU A 254 17.09 -1.27 -16.99
C GLU A 254 17.64 -2.11 -18.15
N GLU A 255 18.85 -1.82 -18.62
CA GLU A 255 19.49 -2.59 -19.70
C GLU A 255 19.83 -4.01 -19.26
N LYS A 256 20.36 -4.18 -18.04
CA LYS A 256 20.59 -5.52 -17.46
C LYS A 256 19.28 -6.30 -17.35
N GLN A 257 18.18 -5.65 -16.99
CA GLN A 257 16.86 -6.30 -16.94
C GLN A 257 16.43 -6.80 -18.33
N ARG A 258 16.56 -5.95 -19.36
CA ARG A 258 16.23 -6.32 -20.75
C ARG A 258 17.11 -7.44 -21.29
N GLU A 259 18.38 -7.50 -20.90
CA GLU A 259 19.28 -8.61 -21.23
C GLU A 259 18.81 -9.91 -20.59
N LEU A 260 18.58 -9.94 -19.28
CA LEU A 260 18.07 -11.10 -18.56
C LEU A 260 16.69 -11.56 -19.06
N GLN A 261 15.86 -10.64 -19.55
CA GLN A 261 14.61 -10.99 -20.21
C GLN A 261 14.86 -11.70 -21.55
N ARG A 262 15.69 -11.14 -22.43
CA ARG A 262 16.03 -11.76 -23.72
C ARG A 262 16.69 -13.13 -23.56
N GLU A 263 17.54 -13.30 -22.55
CA GLU A 263 18.16 -14.59 -22.25
C GLU A 263 17.10 -15.64 -21.90
N ARG A 264 16.14 -15.30 -21.01
CA ARG A 264 15.05 -16.21 -20.64
C ARG A 264 14.14 -16.54 -21.82
N GLU A 265 13.78 -15.54 -22.62
CA GLU A 265 13.00 -15.74 -23.84
C GLU A 265 13.72 -16.65 -24.84
N SER A 266 15.04 -16.51 -24.99
CA SER A 266 15.85 -17.38 -25.87
C SER A 266 15.91 -18.84 -25.41
N ARG A 267 15.65 -19.08 -24.12
CA ARG A 267 15.59 -20.41 -23.49
C ARG A 267 14.16 -20.93 -23.34
N GLU A 268 13.16 -20.18 -23.79
CA GLU A 268 11.73 -20.47 -23.59
C GLU A 268 11.37 -20.67 -22.11
N GLU A 269 12.09 -19.98 -21.21
CA GLU A 269 11.92 -20.07 -19.76
C GLU A 269 10.89 -19.04 -19.27
N ASN A 270 9.86 -19.53 -18.58
CA ASN A 270 8.92 -18.67 -17.88
C ASN A 270 9.50 -18.18 -16.55
N TRP A 271 9.22 -16.93 -16.19
CA TRP A 271 9.57 -16.43 -14.85
C TRP A 271 8.72 -17.14 -13.79
N VAL A 272 9.40 -17.63 -12.74
CA VAL A 272 8.74 -18.16 -11.54
C VAL A 272 9.19 -17.30 -10.36
N PRO A 273 8.27 -16.57 -9.71
CA PRO A 273 8.59 -15.80 -8.51
C PRO A 273 9.11 -16.71 -7.39
N LYS A 274 10.04 -16.18 -6.58
CA LYS A 274 10.74 -16.96 -5.55
C LYS A 274 9.92 -17.14 -4.28
N HIS A 275 9.05 -16.18 -3.96
CA HIS A 275 8.36 -16.12 -2.67
C HIS A 275 6.84 -16.26 -2.78
N PHE A 276 6.30 -16.21 -3.99
CA PHE A 276 4.86 -16.26 -4.25
C PHE A 276 4.51 -17.23 -5.38
N THR A 277 3.44 -17.99 -5.19
CA THR A 277 2.72 -18.61 -6.31
C THR A 277 1.80 -17.58 -6.93
N VAL A 278 1.81 -17.46 -8.25
CA VAL A 278 1.05 -16.44 -8.97
C VAL A 278 0.16 -17.06 -10.02
N SER A 279 -1.09 -16.63 -10.05
CA SER A 279 -2.05 -16.96 -11.10
C SER A 279 -2.67 -15.68 -11.65
N HIS A 280 -3.11 -15.73 -12.91
CA HIS A 280 -3.82 -14.64 -13.55
C HIS A 280 -4.99 -15.18 -14.36
N SER A 281 -6.17 -14.62 -14.15
CA SER A 281 -7.36 -14.91 -14.95
C SER A 281 -8.00 -13.62 -15.48
N LYS A 282 -8.71 -13.70 -16.61
CA LYS A 282 -9.40 -12.54 -17.19
C LYS A 282 -10.48 -11.97 -16.27
N GLU A 283 -11.11 -12.82 -15.47
CA GLU A 283 -12.25 -12.47 -14.60
C GLU A 283 -11.80 -12.09 -13.18
N GLY A 284 -10.81 -12.80 -12.62
CA GLY A 284 -10.30 -12.59 -11.26
C GLY A 284 -9.09 -11.65 -11.16
N GLY A 285 -8.41 -11.35 -12.28
CA GLY A 285 -7.18 -10.57 -12.28
C GLY A 285 -5.99 -11.37 -11.74
N TRP A 286 -5.04 -10.67 -11.12
CA TRP A 286 -3.84 -11.26 -10.52
C TRP A 286 -4.11 -11.73 -9.10
N GLU A 287 -3.75 -12.97 -8.81
CA GLU A 287 -3.76 -13.54 -7.46
C GLU A 287 -2.35 -14.03 -7.11
N CYS A 288 -1.88 -13.62 -5.93
CA CYS A 288 -0.58 -13.98 -5.41
C CYS A 288 -0.78 -14.61 -4.03
N SER A 289 -0.26 -15.82 -3.83
CA SER A 289 -0.25 -16.48 -2.53
C SER A 289 1.18 -16.71 -2.06
N PRO A 290 1.52 -16.42 -0.80
CA PRO A 290 2.87 -16.65 -0.29
C PRO A 290 3.18 -18.15 -0.27
N ILE A 291 4.41 -18.52 -0.64
CA ILE A 291 4.88 -19.92 -0.58
C ILE A 291 5.13 -20.33 0.87
N GLN A 292 5.67 -19.42 1.67
CA GLN A 292 5.95 -19.64 3.09
C GLN A 292 4.80 -19.15 3.94
N LYS A 293 4.45 -19.90 4.99
CA LYS A 293 3.43 -19.50 5.96
C LYS A 293 3.80 -18.23 6.72
N TRP A 294 5.08 -18.07 7.05
CA TRP A 294 5.60 -16.95 7.83
C TRP A 294 6.72 -16.24 7.08
N VAL A 295 6.78 -14.91 7.22
CA VAL A 295 7.90 -14.11 6.72
C VAL A 295 9.01 -14.13 7.77
N PRO A 296 10.25 -14.54 7.41
CA PRO A 296 11.38 -14.53 8.34
C PRO A 296 11.78 -13.11 8.74
N GLU A 297 12.55 -12.99 9.82
CA GLU A 297 13.17 -11.70 10.20
C GLU A 297 14.04 -11.17 9.06
N ALA A 298 13.98 -9.87 8.84
CA ALA A 298 14.66 -9.19 7.76
C ALA A 298 16.01 -8.60 8.18
N PRO A 299 16.97 -8.53 7.24
CA PRO A 299 18.23 -7.82 7.46
C PRO A 299 18.04 -6.29 7.53
N ILE A 300 16.93 -5.77 7.01
CA ILE A 300 16.54 -4.36 7.13
C ILE A 300 15.52 -4.22 8.26
N ILE A 301 15.78 -3.34 9.21
CA ILE A 301 14.90 -3.11 10.36
C ILE A 301 14.45 -1.66 10.45
N VAL A 302 13.20 -1.43 10.86
CA VAL A 302 12.72 -0.11 11.29
C VAL A 302 12.98 0.00 12.80
N PRO A 303 13.81 0.96 13.25
CA PRO A 303 14.02 1.20 14.67
C PRO A 303 12.70 1.45 15.42
N LEU A 304 12.62 0.96 16.65
CA LEU A 304 11.45 1.15 17.52
C LEU A 304 11.30 2.62 17.95
#